data_AF-A0A6N9DLZ6-F1
#
_entry.id   AF-A0A6N9DLZ6-F1
#
_cell.length_a   1.000
_cell.length_b   1.000
_cell.length_c   1.000
_cell.angle_alpha   90.00
_cell.angle_beta   90.00
_cell.angle_gamma   90.00
#
_symmetry.space_group_name_H-M   'P 1'
#
loop_
_entity.id
_entity.type
_entity.pdbx_description
1 polymer ?
#
loop_
_entity_poly.entity_id
_entity_poly.type
_entity_poly.pdbx_seq_one_letter_code
_entity_poly.pdbx_strand_id
1 'polypeptide(L)'
;MALSNGAAEFLVLSVKPKFAEAIVDGRKTIEIRRQKPNVKPGTLGFVYSSSPTQAVVGSFRVDRVFSTTPEELWVEAEAHAEISKRDFDDYFAGVGIGHGIIVSCGKRFQKPIKLSQLRLVWPGWKPPRSFGYLVATDAYSLRLMSAFRHRMINDGQQTGMSIDVRDESDSLRDQRGAFHLKSHELKALISLLS
;
A
#
# COMPACT_ATOMS: atom_id res chain seq x y z
N MET A 1 3.96 28.08 -8.49
CA MET A 1 2.77 27.70 -7.69
C MET A 1 3.18 26.55 -6.77
N ALA A 2 3.31 26.83 -5.47
CA ALA A 2 3.55 25.78 -4.48
C ALA A 2 2.29 24.92 -4.38
N LEU A 3 2.40 23.64 -4.73
CA LEU A 3 1.31 22.67 -4.55
C LEU A 3 1.01 22.60 -3.05
N SER A 4 -0.28 22.74 -2.73
CA SER A 4 -0.84 22.64 -1.39
C SER A 4 -0.25 21.48 -0.58
N ASN A 5 -0.14 21.68 0.74
CA ASN A 5 0.19 20.72 1.81
C ASN A 5 -0.68 19.43 1.79
N GLY A 6 -0.60 18.65 0.71
CA GLY A 6 -1.40 17.45 0.47
C GLY A 6 -0.73 16.25 1.11
N ALA A 7 -1.28 15.78 2.23
CA ALA A 7 -0.92 14.47 2.75
C ALA A 7 -1.16 13.41 1.66
N ALA A 8 -0.28 12.41 1.58
CA ALA A 8 -0.44 11.33 0.63
C ALA A 8 -1.81 10.66 0.82
N GLU A 9 -2.53 10.43 -0.29
CA GLU A 9 -3.82 9.77 -0.23
C GLU A 9 -3.62 8.30 0.13
N PHE A 10 -2.67 7.63 -0.51
CA PHE A 10 -2.22 6.29 -0.14
C PHE A 10 -0.72 6.20 0.09
N LEU A 11 -0.34 5.35 1.04
CA LEU A 11 1.02 4.89 1.26
C LEU A 11 1.21 3.53 0.57
N VAL A 12 2.31 3.34 -0.17
CA VAL A 12 2.74 2.01 -0.64
C VAL A 12 4.02 1.65 0.09
N LEU A 13 3.95 0.65 0.97
CA LEU A 13 5.07 0.20 1.77
C LEU A 13 5.74 -1.00 1.10
N SER A 14 7.04 -0.93 0.81
CA SER A 14 7.80 -2.06 0.25
C SER A 14 8.59 -2.77 1.34
N VAL A 15 8.32 -4.06 1.54
CA VAL A 15 8.94 -4.88 2.59
C VAL A 15 9.35 -6.26 2.06
N LYS A 16 10.20 -6.96 2.82
CA LYS A 16 10.52 -8.37 2.53
C LYS A 16 9.27 -9.25 2.76
N PRO A 17 9.13 -10.37 2.04
CA PRO A 17 7.96 -11.24 2.13
C PRO A 17 7.55 -11.61 3.56
N LYS A 18 8.49 -12.02 4.42
CA LYS A 18 8.17 -12.37 5.83
C LYS A 18 7.39 -11.28 6.58
N PHE A 19 7.77 -10.02 6.34
CA PHE A 19 7.14 -8.87 6.99
C PHE A 19 5.84 -8.46 6.29
N ALA A 20 5.76 -8.63 4.97
CA ALA A 20 4.53 -8.36 4.22
C ALA A 20 3.38 -9.22 4.74
N GLU A 21 3.64 -10.53 4.87
CA GLU A 21 2.73 -11.52 5.42
C GLU A 21 2.32 -11.16 6.85
N ALA A 22 3.30 -10.81 7.70
CA ALA A 22 3.02 -10.43 9.08
C ALA A 22 2.13 -9.17 9.20
N ILE A 23 2.27 -8.19 8.30
CA ILE A 23 1.40 -7.01 8.29
C ILE A 23 -0.03 -7.39 7.88
N VAL A 24 -0.18 -8.14 6.78
CA VAL A 24 -1.53 -8.47 6.27
C VAL A 24 -2.28 -9.48 7.13
N ASP A 25 -1.55 -10.27 7.94
CA ASP A 25 -2.11 -11.16 8.97
C ASP A 25 -2.35 -10.44 10.32
N GLY A 26 -1.93 -9.18 10.46
CA GLY A 26 -2.10 -8.39 11.67
C GLY A 26 -1.15 -8.72 12.83
N ARG A 27 -0.15 -9.59 12.62
CA ARG A 27 0.87 -9.93 13.62
C ARG A 27 1.91 -8.82 13.79
N LYS A 28 2.26 -8.15 12.70
CA LYS A 28 3.16 -6.99 12.70
C LYS A 28 2.36 -5.69 12.77
N THR A 29 2.35 -5.08 13.94
CA THR A 29 1.63 -3.81 14.20
C THR A 29 2.56 -2.60 14.25
N ILE A 30 3.88 -2.81 14.21
CA ILE A 30 4.86 -1.72 14.10
C ILE A 30 5.81 -1.99 12.93
N GLU A 31 5.85 -1.07 11.98
CA GLU A 31 6.86 -1.04 10.92
C GLU A 31 7.95 -0.02 11.24
N ILE A 32 9.21 -0.45 11.18
CA ILE A 32 10.38 0.36 11.50
C ILE A 32 11.06 0.89 10.24
N ARG A 33 11.49 2.15 10.24
CA ARG A 33 12.13 2.80 9.10
C ARG A 33 13.21 3.80 9.53
N ARG A 34 14.26 3.90 8.72
CA ARG A 34 15.27 4.98 8.83
C ARG A 34 14.79 6.34 8.31
N GLN A 35 13.74 6.36 7.48
CA GLN A 35 13.16 7.60 6.92
C GLN A 35 11.69 7.71 7.35
N LYS A 36 11.28 8.90 7.78
CA LYS A 36 9.90 9.17 8.20
C LYS A 36 8.98 9.30 6.99
N PRO A 37 7.90 8.51 6.87
CA PRO A 37 6.87 8.79 5.88
C PRO A 37 6.07 10.03 6.28
N ASN A 38 5.69 10.84 5.29
CA ASN A 38 4.83 12.00 5.46
C ASN A 38 3.37 11.60 5.20
N VAL A 39 2.74 11.03 6.23
CA VAL A 39 1.36 10.53 6.19
C VAL A 39 0.61 10.98 7.44
N LYS A 40 -0.71 11.12 7.33
CA LYS A 40 -1.57 11.46 8.47
C LYS A 40 -2.10 10.16 9.12
N PRO A 41 -2.44 10.18 10.42
CA PRO A 41 -3.28 9.15 11.02
C PRO A 41 -4.52 8.85 10.15
N GLY A 42 -4.84 7.57 9.99
CA GLY A 42 -5.93 7.08 9.16
C GLY A 42 -5.60 6.85 7.68
N THR A 43 -4.42 7.28 7.19
CA THR A 43 -3.98 7.04 5.81
C THR A 43 -4.06 5.54 5.48
N LEU A 44 -4.70 5.21 4.35
CA LEU A 44 -4.76 3.84 3.84
C LEU A 44 -3.41 3.47 3.22
N GLY A 45 -2.87 2.35 3.64
CA GLY A 45 -1.62 1.79 3.14
C GLY A 45 -1.85 0.51 2.33
N PHE A 46 -0.95 0.26 1.39
CA PHE A 46 -0.85 -0.98 0.63
C PHE A 46 0.54 -1.60 0.81
N VAL A 47 0.59 -2.91 1.01
CA VAL A 47 1.84 -3.64 1.24
C VAL A 47 2.32 -4.24 -0.07
N TYR A 48 3.43 -3.73 -0.60
CA TYR A 48 4.19 -4.38 -1.67
C TYR A 48 5.20 -5.36 -1.07
N SER A 49 4.99 -6.65 -1.31
CA SER A 49 5.95 -7.70 -1.00
C SER A 49 7.03 -7.73 -2.09
N SER A 50 8.29 -7.54 -1.69
CA SER A 50 9.44 -7.59 -2.59
C SER A 50 9.75 -9.02 -3.08
N SER A 51 10.93 -9.24 -3.67
CA SER A 51 11.31 -10.54 -4.23
C SER A 51 11.28 -11.65 -3.16
N PRO A 52 10.82 -12.88 -3.48
CA PRO A 52 10.36 -13.34 -4.81
C PRO A 52 8.86 -13.08 -5.10
N THR A 53 8.07 -12.57 -4.15
CA THR A 53 6.62 -12.37 -4.33
C THR A 53 6.29 -11.31 -5.39
N GLN A 54 6.99 -10.17 -5.34
CA GLN A 54 6.86 -9.06 -6.30
C GLN A 54 5.41 -8.63 -6.60
N ALA A 55 4.63 -8.34 -5.55
CA ALA A 55 3.21 -8.01 -5.68
C ALA A 55 2.72 -7.10 -4.54
N VAL A 56 1.65 -6.34 -4.78
CA VAL A 56 0.85 -5.78 -3.68
C VAL A 56 -0.04 -6.88 -3.12
N VAL A 57 0.19 -7.25 -1.87
CA VAL A 57 -0.42 -8.44 -1.23
C VAL A 57 -1.58 -8.10 -0.29
N GLY A 58 -1.82 -6.83 -0.01
CA GLY A 58 -2.88 -6.42 0.89
C GLY A 58 -2.84 -4.95 1.26
N SER A 59 -3.67 -4.58 2.22
CA SER A 59 -3.81 -3.23 2.75
C SER A 59 -3.68 -3.18 4.28
N PHE A 60 -3.45 -1.97 4.81
CA PHE A 60 -3.41 -1.66 6.23
C PHE A 60 -3.83 -0.20 6.47
N ARG A 61 -4.04 0.18 7.73
CA ARG A 61 -4.23 1.58 8.17
C ARG A 61 -2.99 2.06 8.89
N VAL A 62 -2.57 3.30 8.65
CA VAL A 62 -1.55 3.97 9.46
C VAL A 62 -2.25 4.64 10.64
N ASP A 63 -1.96 4.22 11.86
CA ASP A 63 -2.56 4.83 13.06
C ASP A 63 -1.77 6.05 13.50
N ARG A 64 -0.44 5.91 13.60
CA ARG A 64 0.48 7.03 13.89
C ARG A 64 1.89 6.74 13.40
N VAL A 65 2.67 7.80 13.24
CA VAL A 65 4.12 7.72 12.99
C VAL A 65 4.84 8.45 14.12
N PHE A 66 5.80 7.79 14.75
CA PHE A 66 6.64 8.38 15.80
C PHE A 66 8.13 8.28 15.43
N SER A 67 8.93 9.16 16.02
CA SER A 67 10.38 9.24 15.81
C SER A 67 11.06 9.22 17.18
N THR A 68 12.10 8.42 17.34
CA THR A 68 12.79 8.21 18.63
C THR A 68 14.18 7.64 18.37
N THR A 69 15.02 7.45 19.40
CA THR A 69 16.33 6.81 19.20
C THR A 69 16.17 5.31 18.85
N PRO A 70 17.14 4.65 18.20
CA PRO A 70 17.05 3.21 17.96
C PRO A 70 16.84 2.37 19.22
N GLU A 71 17.41 2.79 20.35
CA GLU A 71 17.27 2.11 21.64
C GLU A 71 15.81 2.15 22.12
N GLU A 72 15.19 3.32 22.13
CA GLU A 72 13.78 3.49 22.51
C GLU A 72 12.84 2.84 21.48
N LEU A 73 13.19 2.92 20.18
CA LEU A 73 12.42 2.29 19.12
C LEU A 73 12.41 0.76 19.28
N TRP A 74 13.53 0.17 19.71
CA TRP A 74 13.60 -1.26 19.99
C TRP A 74 12.64 -1.66 21.11
N VAL A 75 12.65 -0.93 22.23
CA VAL A 75 11.78 -1.19 23.38
C VAL A 75 10.30 -1.18 22.96
N GLU A 76 9.90 -0.23 22.13
CA GLU A 76 8.52 -0.13 21.63
C GLU A 76 8.19 -1.23 20.59
N ALA A 77 9.16 -1.63 19.77
CA ALA A 77 8.92 -2.42 18.57
C ALA A 77 9.23 -3.92 18.72
N GLU A 78 9.99 -4.36 19.72
CA GLU A 78 10.50 -5.74 19.80
C GLU A 78 9.40 -6.80 19.77
N ALA A 79 8.27 -6.55 20.44
CA ALA A 79 7.12 -7.45 20.47
C ALA A 79 6.20 -7.34 19.24
N HIS A 80 6.40 -6.35 18.39
CA HIS A 80 5.41 -5.93 17.38
C HIS A 80 5.96 -5.78 15.96
N ALA A 81 7.28 -5.78 15.77
CA ALA A 81 7.93 -5.57 14.49
C ALA A 81 8.39 -6.85 13.78
N GLU A 82 8.24 -8.03 14.41
CA GLU A 82 8.55 -9.33 13.81
C GLU A 82 10.02 -9.43 13.31
N ILE A 83 10.92 -8.69 13.96
CA ILE A 83 12.35 -8.59 13.63
C ILE A 83 13.19 -9.04 14.82
N SER A 84 14.30 -9.72 14.56
CA SER A 84 15.25 -10.07 15.62
C SER A 84 16.04 -8.85 16.07
N LYS A 85 16.55 -8.87 17.30
CA LYS A 85 17.43 -7.81 17.82
C LYS A 85 18.64 -7.59 16.91
N ARG A 86 19.27 -8.68 16.45
CA ARG A 86 20.39 -8.62 15.51
C ARG A 86 20.02 -7.92 14.19
N ASP A 87 18.93 -8.33 13.54
CA ASP A 87 18.48 -7.71 12.29
C ASP A 87 18.14 -6.23 12.49
N PHE A 88 17.58 -5.87 13.66
CA PHE A 88 17.28 -4.48 14.03
C PHE A 88 18.55 -3.65 14.19
N ASP A 89 19.53 -4.16 14.95
CA ASP A 89 20.79 -3.46 15.23
C ASP A 89 21.58 -3.24 13.94
N ASP A 90 21.69 -4.26 13.09
CA ASP A 90 22.30 -4.13 11.75
C ASP A 90 21.52 -3.12 10.90
N TYR A 91 20.19 -3.13 10.98
CA TYR A 91 19.33 -2.18 10.26
C TYR A 91 19.37 -0.77 10.83
N PHE A 92 19.81 -0.51 12.06
CA PHE A 92 19.93 0.86 12.61
C PHE A 92 21.37 1.28 12.91
N ALA A 93 22.37 0.48 12.53
CA ALA A 93 23.77 0.84 12.65
C ALA A 93 24.08 2.22 12.05
N GLY A 94 24.65 3.11 12.87
CA GLY A 94 25.01 4.49 12.50
C GLY A 94 23.83 5.44 12.32
N VAL A 95 22.62 5.07 12.74
CA VAL A 95 21.41 5.90 12.63
C VAL A 95 21.07 6.52 13.98
N GLY A 96 21.01 7.85 14.07
CA GLY A 96 20.67 8.53 15.33
C GLY A 96 19.17 8.60 15.65
N ILE A 97 18.31 8.52 14.63
CA ILE A 97 16.85 8.58 14.79
C ILE A 97 16.22 7.50 13.90
N GLY A 98 15.38 6.66 14.52
CA GLY A 98 14.51 5.73 13.85
C GLY A 98 13.05 6.19 13.87
N HIS A 99 12.23 5.56 13.03
CA HIS A 99 10.81 5.84 12.94
C HIS A 99 10.00 4.57 13.06
N GLY A 100 8.97 4.59 13.91
CA GLY A 100 7.95 3.56 13.99
C GLY A 100 6.66 4.04 13.30
N ILE A 101 6.10 3.20 12.45
CA ILE A 101 4.79 3.37 11.83
C ILE A 101 3.89 2.35 12.50
N ILE A 102 2.96 2.82 13.33
CA ILE A 102 1.93 1.95 13.89
C ILE A 102 0.94 1.64 12.78
N VAL A 103 0.76 0.35 12.50
CA VAL A 103 -0.15 -0.15 11.47
C VAL A 103 -1.21 -1.05 12.08
N SER A 104 -2.43 -0.93 11.57
CA SER A 104 -3.59 -1.71 12.00
C SER A 104 -4.42 -2.18 10.81
N CYS A 105 -5.47 -2.97 11.08
CA CYS A 105 -6.43 -3.41 10.07
C CYS A 105 -5.76 -4.08 8.86
N GLY A 106 -4.75 -4.93 9.11
CA GLY A 106 -4.12 -5.74 8.08
C GLY A 106 -5.18 -6.58 7.35
N LYS A 107 -5.24 -6.45 6.03
CA LYS A 107 -6.14 -7.21 5.17
C LYS A 107 -5.39 -7.76 3.98
N ARG A 108 -5.30 -9.08 3.92
CA ARG A 108 -4.73 -9.82 2.80
C ARG A 108 -5.64 -9.76 1.58
N PHE A 109 -5.04 -9.57 0.41
CA PHE A 109 -5.74 -9.77 -0.84
C PHE A 109 -5.76 -11.24 -1.22
N GLN A 110 -6.92 -11.75 -1.62
CA GLN A 110 -7.08 -13.13 -2.09
C GLN A 110 -6.24 -13.36 -3.37
N LYS A 111 -6.22 -12.38 -4.27
CA LYS A 111 -5.30 -12.36 -5.42
C LYS A 111 -4.38 -11.14 -5.31
N PRO A 112 -3.09 -11.34 -5.00
CA PRO A 112 -2.10 -10.27 -5.02
C PRO A 112 -2.01 -9.61 -6.40
N ILE A 113 -1.81 -8.30 -6.41
CA ILE A 113 -1.58 -7.52 -7.63
C ILE A 113 -0.09 -7.61 -7.99
N LYS A 114 0.25 -8.43 -8.99
CA LYS A 114 1.64 -8.67 -9.41
C LYS A 114 2.27 -7.42 -10.02
N LEU A 115 3.59 -7.30 -9.91
CA LEU A 115 4.38 -6.23 -10.54
C LEU A 115 4.11 -6.10 -12.05
N SER A 116 3.92 -7.22 -12.75
CA SER A 116 3.55 -7.21 -14.16
C SER A 116 2.24 -6.49 -14.42
N GLN A 117 1.21 -6.71 -13.58
CA GLN A 117 -0.09 -6.04 -13.71
C GLN A 117 0.01 -4.54 -13.35
N LEU A 118 0.80 -4.17 -12.33
CA LEU A 118 1.10 -2.76 -12.03
C LEU A 118 1.71 -2.05 -13.25
N ARG A 119 2.61 -2.74 -13.96
CA ARG A 119 3.26 -2.21 -15.17
C ARG A 119 2.35 -2.15 -16.39
N LEU A 120 1.25 -2.90 -16.43
CA LEU A 120 0.22 -2.70 -17.45
C LEU A 120 -0.50 -1.37 -17.28
N VAL A 121 -0.71 -0.93 -16.03
CA VAL A 121 -1.33 0.37 -15.73
C VAL A 121 -0.32 1.50 -15.84
N TRP A 122 0.84 1.35 -15.21
CA TRP A 122 1.92 2.33 -15.22
C TRP A 122 3.22 1.65 -15.66
N PRO A 123 3.58 1.71 -16.96
CA PRO A 123 4.74 1.01 -17.51
C PRO A 123 6.07 1.29 -16.78
N GLY A 124 6.23 2.53 -16.32
CA GLY A 124 7.40 2.97 -15.54
C GLY A 124 7.35 2.66 -14.04
N TRP A 125 6.30 1.99 -13.54
CA TRP A 125 6.15 1.73 -12.12
C TRP A 125 7.29 0.86 -11.59
N LYS A 126 7.90 1.34 -10.51
CA LYS A 126 8.96 0.66 -9.78
C LYS A 126 8.53 0.52 -8.32
N PRO A 127 8.79 -0.64 -7.70
CA PRO A 127 8.62 -0.78 -6.27
C PRO A 127 9.37 0.34 -5.52
N PRO A 128 8.75 0.96 -4.52
CA PRO A 128 9.47 1.92 -3.71
C PRO A 128 10.64 1.23 -3.00
N ARG A 129 11.75 1.95 -2.83
CA ARG A 129 12.90 1.45 -2.06
C ARG A 129 12.55 1.27 -0.59
N SER A 130 11.75 2.19 -0.05
CA SER A 130 11.27 2.15 1.33
C SER A 130 9.74 2.18 1.34
N PHE A 131 9.20 3.33 1.00
CA PHE A 131 7.78 3.56 0.76
C PHE A 131 7.62 4.53 -0.40
N GLY A 132 6.42 4.57 -0.98
CA GLY A 132 6.02 5.49 -2.03
C GLY A 132 4.64 6.06 -1.73
N TYR A 133 4.28 7.12 -2.43
CA TYR A 133 3.00 7.79 -2.27
C TYR A 133 2.23 7.68 -3.58
N LEU A 134 0.92 7.42 -3.48
CA LEU A 134 -0.01 7.67 -4.58
C LEU A 134 -0.86 8.87 -4.20
N VAL A 135 -0.90 9.84 -5.11
CA VAL A 135 -1.66 11.08 -4.98
C VAL A 135 -2.42 11.27 -6.29
N ALA A 136 -3.66 11.76 -6.21
CA ALA A 136 -4.55 12.08 -7.33
C ALA A 136 -4.08 13.25 -8.22
N THR A 137 -2.77 13.38 -8.46
CA THR A 137 -2.17 14.44 -9.28
C THR A 137 -1.92 14.03 -10.73
N ASP A 138 -1.86 12.73 -11.01
CA ASP A 138 -1.61 12.20 -12.35
C ASP A 138 -2.47 10.96 -12.65
N ALA A 139 -2.66 10.70 -13.95
CA ALA A 139 -3.54 9.63 -14.41
C ALA A 139 -3.07 8.23 -13.99
N TYR A 140 -1.76 7.98 -13.89
CA TYR A 140 -1.25 6.68 -13.48
C TYR A 140 -1.52 6.42 -12.00
N SER A 141 -1.24 7.42 -11.15
CA SER A 141 -1.56 7.35 -9.73
C SER A 141 -3.05 7.12 -9.50
N LEU A 142 -3.93 7.90 -10.15
CA LEU A 142 -5.38 7.74 -10.08
C LEU A 142 -5.85 6.33 -10.46
N ARG A 143 -5.29 5.74 -11.52
CA ARG A 143 -5.66 4.39 -11.97
C ARG A 143 -5.19 3.31 -11.00
N LEU A 144 -3.96 3.40 -10.50
CA LEU A 144 -3.48 2.47 -9.49
C LEU A 144 -4.31 2.57 -8.20
N MET A 145 -4.63 3.79 -7.77
CA MET A 145 -5.51 4.00 -6.64
C MET A 145 -6.89 3.37 -6.83
N SER A 146 -7.49 3.53 -8.01
CA SER A 146 -8.76 2.89 -8.35
C SER A 146 -8.65 1.36 -8.30
N ALA A 147 -7.63 0.79 -8.94
CA ALA A 147 -7.39 -0.66 -8.93
C ALA A 147 -7.18 -1.22 -7.51
N PHE A 148 -6.44 -0.50 -6.68
CA PHE A 148 -6.18 -0.91 -5.29
C PHE A 148 -7.44 -0.85 -4.43
N ARG A 149 -8.24 0.21 -4.56
CA ARG A 149 -9.54 0.32 -3.87
C ARG A 149 -10.48 -0.81 -4.29
N HIS A 150 -10.58 -1.07 -5.58
CA HIS A 150 -11.46 -2.12 -6.09
C HIS A 150 -11.04 -3.51 -5.59
N ARG A 151 -9.73 -3.84 -5.63
CA ARG A 151 -9.20 -5.08 -5.05
C ARG A 151 -9.57 -5.21 -3.57
N MET A 152 -9.40 -4.13 -2.80
CA MET A 152 -9.75 -4.11 -1.37
C MET A 152 -11.26 -4.29 -1.12
N ILE A 153 -12.12 -3.70 -1.95
CA ILE A 153 -13.59 -3.82 -1.81
C ILE A 153 -14.04 -5.25 -2.15
N ASN A 154 -13.60 -5.80 -3.29
CA ASN A 154 -14.07 -7.10 -3.75
C ASN A 154 -13.63 -8.26 -2.84
N ASP A 155 -12.39 -8.20 -2.34
CA ASP A 155 -11.91 -9.20 -1.38
C ASP A 155 -12.63 -9.07 -0.02
N GLY A 156 -13.17 -7.88 0.30
CA GLY A 156 -13.98 -7.61 1.49
C GLY A 156 -15.46 -8.00 1.38
N GLN A 157 -16.01 -8.12 0.16
CA GLN A 157 -17.41 -8.55 -0.07
C GLN A 157 -17.56 -10.07 -0.20
N GLN A 158 -16.48 -10.81 -0.52
CA GLN A 158 -16.54 -12.27 -0.61
C GLN A 158 -16.46 -13.01 0.74
N THR A 159 -16.26 -12.30 1.86
CA THR A 159 -16.26 -12.88 3.21
C THR A 159 -17.63 -12.90 3.90
N GLY A 160 -18.70 -12.52 3.20
CA GLY A 160 -20.07 -12.71 3.66
C GLY A 160 -21.09 -12.04 2.74
N MET A 161 -22.03 -12.87 2.25
CA MET A 161 -23.28 -12.50 1.58
C MET A 161 -23.21 -12.33 0.05
N SER A 162 -23.93 -13.23 -0.64
CA SER A 162 -24.21 -13.19 -2.08
C SER A 162 -25.10 -12.00 -2.43
N ILE A 163 -24.61 -11.12 -3.32
CA ILE A 163 -25.43 -10.11 -3.98
C ILE A 163 -25.42 -10.43 -5.47
N ASP A 164 -26.63 -10.60 -6.02
CA ASP A 164 -26.91 -10.90 -7.42
C ASP A 164 -26.59 -9.66 -8.28
N VAL A 165 -25.58 -9.77 -9.15
CA VAL A 165 -25.14 -8.67 -10.03
C VAL A 165 -25.84 -8.82 -11.37
N ARG A 166 -26.99 -8.16 -11.51
CA ARG A 166 -27.58 -7.78 -12.79
C ARG A 166 -27.94 -6.30 -12.71
N ASP A 167 -27.63 -5.57 -13.79
CA ASP A 167 -27.82 -4.13 -14.02
C ASP A 167 -26.78 -3.14 -13.46
N GLU A 168 -25.63 -3.03 -14.13
CA GLU A 168 -24.87 -1.75 -14.19
C GLU A 168 -24.12 -1.57 -15.54
N SER A 169 -24.70 -2.02 -16.67
CA SER A 169 -24.06 -1.85 -17.98
C SER A 169 -24.29 -0.50 -18.67
N ASP A 170 -25.13 0.40 -18.12
CA ASP A 170 -25.72 1.49 -18.93
C ASP A 170 -25.46 2.96 -18.52
N SER A 171 -24.59 3.28 -17.56
CA SER A 171 -24.44 4.68 -17.09
C SER A 171 -23.10 5.38 -17.38
N LEU A 172 -22.17 4.81 -18.15
CA LEU A 172 -20.91 5.47 -18.52
C LEU A 172 -20.99 6.28 -19.82
N ARG A 173 -22.05 7.06 -19.96
CA ARG A 173 -22.13 8.20 -20.88
C ARG A 173 -22.75 9.36 -20.12
N ASP A 174 -21.94 10.22 -19.51
CA ASP A 174 -21.88 11.63 -19.90
C ASP A 174 -21.00 12.51 -18.97
N GLN A 175 -20.22 13.37 -19.62
CA GLN A 175 -19.66 14.67 -19.20
C GLN A 175 -19.16 14.91 -17.76
N ARG A 176 -17.85 14.76 -17.59
CA ARG A 176 -16.96 15.68 -16.83
C ARG A 176 -15.51 15.37 -17.18
N GLY A 177 -14.98 15.99 -18.25
CA GLY A 177 -13.53 16.02 -18.57
C GLY A 177 -12.75 14.71 -18.39
N ALA A 178 -13.38 13.57 -18.71
CA ALA A 178 -12.86 12.27 -18.30
C ALA A 178 -11.63 11.93 -19.14
N PHE A 179 -10.50 11.68 -18.46
CA PHE A 179 -9.31 11.11 -19.06
C PHE A 179 -9.70 9.90 -19.91
N HIS A 180 -9.55 10.00 -21.22
CA HIS A 180 -9.78 8.89 -22.14
C HIS A 180 -8.74 7.81 -21.82
N LEU A 181 -9.18 6.71 -21.19
CA LEU A 181 -8.33 5.53 -21.00
C LEU A 181 -8.09 4.90 -22.37
N LYS A 182 -6.82 4.76 -22.77
CA LYS A 182 -6.44 4.00 -23.96
C LYS A 182 -6.84 2.54 -23.76
N SER A 183 -7.10 1.80 -24.85
CA SER A 183 -7.59 0.42 -24.78
C SER A 183 -6.70 -0.54 -23.96
N HIS A 184 -5.37 -0.35 -23.98
CA HIS A 184 -4.46 -1.13 -23.15
C HIS A 184 -4.57 -0.78 -21.67
N GLU A 185 -4.90 0.47 -21.33
CA GLU A 185 -5.08 0.96 -19.96
C GLU A 185 -6.39 0.43 -19.38
N LEU A 186 -7.46 0.36 -20.19
CA LEU A 186 -8.73 -0.26 -19.81
C LEU A 186 -8.57 -1.78 -19.60
N LYS A 187 -7.86 -2.46 -20.51
CA LYS A 187 -7.51 -3.89 -20.35
C LYS A 187 -6.67 -4.12 -19.09
N ALA A 188 -5.75 -3.22 -18.77
CA ALA A 188 -4.93 -3.28 -17.56
C ALA A 188 -5.77 -3.14 -16.29
N LEU A 189 -6.70 -2.17 -16.27
CA LEU A 189 -7.63 -2.01 -15.17
C LEU A 189 -8.46 -3.29 -15.01
N ILE A 190 -9.13 -3.75 -16.06
CA ILE A 190 -9.92 -5.01 -16.05
C ILE A 190 -9.08 -6.20 -15.55
N SER A 191 -7.83 -6.33 -16.01
CA SER A 191 -6.91 -7.40 -15.56
C SER A 191 -6.52 -7.29 -14.08
N LEU A 192 -6.54 -6.11 -13.49
CA LEU A 192 -6.36 -5.90 -12.05
C LEU A 192 -7.63 -6.16 -11.25
N LEU A 193 -8.80 -6.00 -11.87
CA LEU A 193 -10.12 -6.20 -11.26
C LEU A 193 -10.58 -7.67 -11.30
N SER A 194 -10.10 -8.45 -12.28
CA SER A 194 -10.40 -9.89 -12.45
C SER A 194 -9.51 -10.80 -11.58
#